data_AF-A0A660SG88-F1
#
_entry.id   AF-A0A660SG88-F1
#
_cell.length_a   1.000
_cell.length_b   1.000
_cell.length_c   1.000
_cell.angle_alpha   90.00
_cell.angle_beta   90.00
_cell.angle_gamma   90.00
#
_symmetry.space_group_name_H-M   'P 1'
#
loop_
_entity.id
_entity.type
_entity.pdbx_description
1 polymer ?
#
loop_
_entity_poly.entity_id
_entity_poly.type
_entity_poly.pdbx_seq_one_letter_code
_entity_poly.pdbx_strand_id
1 'polypeptide(L)' 'MIALYNKLGQKIKTWSLDLSPTIPIDLSPFPTGVYFLKIEGGDQVVVRKVVLVR' A
#
# COMPACT_ATOMS: atom_id res chain seq x y z
N MET A 1 -0.08 -9.94 3.33
CA MET A 1 0.31 -9.27 2.08
C MET A 1 0.05 -7.77 2.20
N ILE A 2 0.93 -6.93 1.68
CA ILE A 2 0.64 -5.50 1.47
C ILE A 2 0.51 -5.26 -0.02
N ALA A 3 -0.51 -4.51 -0.44
CA ALA A 3 -0.73 -4.15 -1.83
C ALA A 3 -1.10 -2.66 -1.96
N LEU A 4 -0.54 -1.99 -2.96
CA LEU A 4 -0.87 -0.62 -3.32
C LEU A 4 -1.76 -0.60 -4.55
N TYR A 5 -2.82 0.21 -4.50
CA TYR A 5 -3.75 0.42 -5.60
C TYR A 5 -3.82 1.90 -5.95
N ASN A 6 -3.99 2.21 -7.24
CA ASN A 6 -4.24 3.58 -7.71
C ASN A 6 -5.72 3.97 -7.60
N LYS A 7 -6.05 5.22 -7.94
CA LYS A 7 -7.43 5.74 -7.92
C LYS A 7 -8.43 4.99 -8.83
N LEU A 8 -7.95 4.21 -9.80
CA LEU A 8 -8.78 3.40 -10.70
C LEU A 8 -9.03 1.99 -10.13
N GLY A 9 -8.52 1.68 -8.94
CA GLY A 9 -8.63 0.33 -8.35
C GLY A 9 -7.62 -0.67 -8.93
N GLN A 10 -6.66 -0.23 -9.73
CA GLN A 10 -5.63 -1.10 -10.29
C GLN A 10 -4.53 -1.34 -9.26
N LYS A 11 -4.15 -2.60 -9.06
CA LYS A 11 -3.03 -3.00 -8.20
C LYS A 11 -1.71 -2.64 -8.92
N ILE A 12 -0.88 -1.84 -8.28
CA ILE A 12 0.37 -1.33 -8.87
C ILE A 12 1.63 -1.89 -8.20
N LYS A 13 1.54 -2.32 -6.94
CA LYS A 13 2.68 -2.91 -6.22
C LYS A 13 2.20 -3.85 -5.11
N THR A 14 3.03 -4.82 -4.77
CA THR A 14 2.85 -5.73 -3.64
C THR A 14 4.15 -5.89 -2.87
N TRP A 15 4.04 -6.10 -1.56
CA TRP A 15 5.14 -6.48 -0.67
C TRP A 15 4.73 -7.72 0.14
N SER A 16 5.69 -8.62 0.35
CA SER A 16 5.53 -9.71 1.32
C SER A 16 5.41 -9.11 2.72
N LEU A 17 4.52 -9.69 3.51
CA LEU A 17 4.40 -9.34 4.92
C LEU A 17 5.37 -10.26 5.65
N ASP A 18 6.62 -9.84 5.77
CA ASP A 18 7.57 -10.54 6.64
C ASP A 18 7.18 -10.23 8.09
N LEU A 19 7.53 -11.11 9.05
CA LEU A 19 7.19 -10.99 10.49
C LEU A 19 7.83 -9.76 11.18
N SER A 20 8.37 -8.81 10.42
CA SER A 20 8.89 -7.56 10.93
C SER A 20 7.76 -6.67 11.44
N PRO A 21 7.90 -6.05 12.62
CA PRO A 21 6.92 -5.10 13.15
C PRO A 21 6.81 -3.82 12.31
N THR A 22 7.76 -3.57 11.40
CA THR A 22 7.75 -2.41 10.52
C THR A 22 8.24 -2.82 9.13
N ILE A 23 7.48 -2.45 8.11
CA ILE A 23 7.82 -2.70 6.71
C ILE A 23 8.07 -1.35 6.04
N PRO A 24 9.31 -1.03 5.63
CA PRO A 24 9.60 0.21 4.94
C PRO A 24 8.99 0.18 3.53
N ILE A 25 8.11 1.13 3.24
CA ILE A 25 7.46 1.28 1.93
C ILE A 25 7.94 2.57 1.28
N ASP A 26 8.75 2.44 0.23
CA ASP A 26 9.14 3.59 -0.59
C ASP A 26 8.04 3.92 -1.61
N LEU A 27 7.47 5.13 -1.48
CA LEU A 27 6.46 5.66 -2.38
C LEU A 27 7.00 6.76 -3.32
N SER A 28 8.29 7.12 -3.20
CA SER A 28 8.93 8.15 -4.01
C SER A 28 8.84 7.93 -5.53
N PRO A 29 8.80 6.69 -6.06
CA PRO A 29 8.69 6.48 -7.51
C PRO A 29 7.29 6.76 -8.08
N PHE A 30 6.26 6.87 -7.23
CA PHE A 30 4.88 7.06 -7.70
C PHE A 30 4.54 8.54 -7.89
N PRO A 31 3.71 8.89 -8.91
CA PRO A 31 3.22 10.27 -9.08
C PRO A 31 2.41 10.79 -7.88
N THR A 32 2.31 12.12 -7.77
CA THR A 32 1.37 12.80 -6.86
C THR A 32 -0.06 12.32 -7.14
N GLY A 33 -0.83 12.02 -6.09
CA GLY A 33 -2.20 11.55 -6.25
C GLY A 33 -2.72 10.73 -5.07
N VAL A 34 -3.88 10.12 -5.31
CA VAL A 34 -4.56 9.26 -4.32
C VAL A 34 -4.28 7.80 -4.62
N TYR A 35 -3.88 7.09 -3.56
CA TYR A 35 -3.61 5.67 -3.55
C TYR A 35 -4.33 5.00 -2.39
N PHE A 36 -4.44 3.68 -2.46
CA PHE A 36 -5.01 2.85 -1.41
C PHE A 36 -4.04 1.75 -1.04
N LEU A 37 -3.64 1.71 0.23
CA LEU A 37 -2.80 0.66 0.78
C LEU A 37 -3.72 -0.39 1.42
N LYS A 38 -3.71 -1.61 0.89
CA LYS A 38 -4.39 -2.77 1.45
C LYS A 38 -3.38 -3.62 2.20
N ILE A 39 -3.64 -3.89 3.47
CA ILE A 39 -2.83 -4.74 4.32
C ILE A 39 -3.71 -5.91 4.73
N GLU A 40 -3.27 -7.12 4.41
CA GLU A 40 -3.94 -8.38 4.73
C GLU A 40 -3.01 -9.21 5.60
N GLY A 41 -3.49 -9.69 6.75
CA GLY A 41 -2.74 -10.57 7.64
C GLY A 41 -3.68 -11.42 8.50
N GLY A 42 -3.50 -12.74 8.46
CA GLY A 42 -4.45 -13.69 9.07
C GLY A 42 -5.86 -13.44 8.55
N ASP A 43 -6.81 -13.25 9.46
CA ASP A 43 -8.22 -12.98 9.16
C ASP A 43 -8.58 -11.48 9.08
N GLN A 44 -7.59 -10.59 9.12
CA GLN A 44 -7.81 -9.15 9.13
C GLN A 44 -7.40 -8.50 7.81
N VAL A 45 -8.26 -7.59 7.33
CA VAL A 45 -8.01 -6.74 6.18
C VAL A 45 -8.19 -5.29 6.59
N VAL A 46 -7.15 -4.49 6.38
CA VAL A 46 -7.17 -3.04 6.62
C VAL A 46 -6.87 -2.32 5.31
N VAL A 47 -7.66 -1.30 5.01
CA VAL A 47 -7.43 -0.40 3.88
C VAL A 47 -7.21 1.01 4.39
N ARG A 48 -6.16 1.66 3.89
CA ARG A 48 -5.84 3.06 4.19
C ARG A 48 -5.73 3.86 2.89
N LYS A 49 -6.37 5.04 2.87
CA LYS A 49 -6.17 6.03 1.81
C LYS A 49 -4.84 6.75 2.05
N VAL A 50 -4.02 6.84 1.03
CA VAL A 50 -2.74 7.56 1.03
C VAL A 50 -2.83 8.67 0.00
N VAL A 51 -2.51 9.90 0.40
CA VAL A 51 -2.45 11.04 -0.51
C VAL A 51 -0.98 11.45 -0.62
N LEU A 52 -0.39 11.22 -1.79
CA LEU A 52 0.96 11.69 -2.08
C LEU A 52 0.88 13.13 -2.54
N VAL A 53 1.54 14.02 -1.82
CA VAL A 53 1.72 15.44 -2.13
C VAL A 53 3.22 15.72 -2.27
N ARG A 54 3.59 16.62 -3.18
CA ARG A 54 4.94 17.12 -3.38
C ARG A 54 4.90 18.63 -3.44
#